data_AF-F3QPU3-F1
#
_entry.id   AF-F3QPU3-F1
#
_cell.length_a   1.000
_cell.length_b   1.000
_cell.length_c   1.000
_cell.angle_alpha   90.00
_cell.angle_beta   90.00
_cell.angle_gamma   90.00
#
_symmetry.space_group_name_H-M   'P 1'
#
loop_
_entity.id
_entity.type
_entity.pdbx_description
1 polymer ?
#
loop_
_entity_poly.entity_id
_entity_poly.type
_entity_poly.pdbx_seq_one_letter_code
_entity_poly.pdbx_strand_id
1 'polypeptide(L)'
;MTEEQEQKPAVEKNPHIYKPAYTKQEVDELTHWFEERMDRLPATLRLNEATTTSDLPRTVKALLAVLKVHKEDISVTFSGYMSHLDLIRLRLKEQGLE
;
A
#
# COMPACT_ATOMS: atom_id res chain seq x y z
N MET A 1 5.24 29.54 -32.82
CA MET A 1 6.47 28.79 -32.50
C MET A 1 6.22 28.15 -31.15
N THR A 2 6.08 26.82 -31.13
CA THR A 2 6.10 25.91 -29.97
C THR A 2 5.33 26.36 -28.72
N GLU A 3 4.04 26.07 -28.66
CA GLU A 3 3.35 25.80 -27.40
C GLU A 3 3.92 24.49 -26.85
N GLU A 4 4.81 24.64 -25.88
CA GLU A 4 5.24 23.58 -24.99
C GLU A 4 3.98 23.09 -24.26
N GLN A 5 3.43 21.96 -24.71
CA GLN A 5 2.35 21.29 -23.98
C GLN A 5 2.94 20.84 -22.65
N GLU A 6 2.79 21.70 -21.66
CA GLU A 6 3.00 21.42 -20.24
C GLU A 6 2.21 20.15 -19.94
N GLN A 7 2.91 19.01 -19.93
CA GLN A 7 2.35 17.73 -19.50
C GLN A 7 2.03 17.90 -18.03
N LYS A 8 0.79 18.32 -17.75
CA LYS A 8 0.21 18.27 -16.42
C LYS A 8 0.42 16.84 -15.94
N PRO A 9 1.22 16.59 -14.89
CA PRO A 9 1.34 15.24 -14.37
C PRO A 9 -0.08 14.80 -14.05
N ALA A 10 -0.48 13.64 -14.58
CA ALA A 10 -1.79 13.08 -14.31
C ALA A 10 -1.98 13.14 -12.80
N VAL A 11 -3.00 13.88 -12.34
CA VAL A 11 -3.26 14.04 -10.90
C VAL A 11 -3.40 12.64 -10.37
N GLU A 12 -2.34 12.18 -9.74
CA GLU A 12 -2.21 10.82 -9.35
C GLU A 12 -3.26 10.63 -8.28
N LYS A 13 -4.32 9.88 -8.61
CA LYS A 13 -5.26 9.38 -7.61
C LYS A 13 -4.51 8.35 -6.77
N ASN A 14 -3.50 8.79 -6.03
CA ASN A 14 -3.15 8.13 -4.79
C ASN A 14 -4.19 8.66 -3.83
N PRO A 15 -5.24 7.88 -3.52
CA PRO A 15 -6.12 8.31 -2.46
C PRO A 15 -5.23 8.44 -1.23
N HIS A 16 -4.99 9.68 -0.80
CA HIS A 16 -4.39 9.97 0.47
C HIS A 16 -5.40 9.54 1.53
N ILE A 17 -5.60 8.23 1.70
CA ILE A 17 -6.35 7.66 2.82
C ILE A 17 -5.39 7.72 4.01
N TYR A 18 -5.04 8.95 4.40
CA TYR A 18 -4.41 9.19 5.67
C TYR A 18 -5.49 9.00 6.73
N LYS A 19 -5.54 7.80 7.28
CA LYS A 19 -6.41 7.47 8.40
C LYS A 19 -5.56 7.55 9.67
N PRO A 20 -5.80 8.52 10.56
CA PRO A 20 -4.91 8.80 11.69
C PRO A 20 -4.88 7.69 12.75
N ALA A 21 -5.92 6.85 12.81
CA ALA A 21 -6.00 5.73 13.73
C ALA A 21 -6.69 4.54 13.05
N TYR A 22 -5.99 3.42 12.96
CA TYR A 22 -6.55 2.13 12.54
C TYR A 22 -6.94 1.34 13.79
N THR A 23 -8.08 0.65 13.75
CA THR A 23 -8.47 -0.26 14.83
C THR A 23 -7.66 -1.56 14.74
N LYS A 24 -7.54 -2.28 15.87
CA LYS A 24 -6.88 -3.61 15.89
C LYS A 24 -7.50 -4.57 14.89
N GLN A 25 -8.83 -4.53 14.74
CA GLN A 25 -9.56 -5.36 13.79
C GLN A 25 -9.15 -5.06 12.35
N GLU A 26 -9.09 -3.79 11.96
CA GLU A 26 -8.68 -3.41 10.59
C GLU A 26 -7.25 -3.84 10.27
N VAL A 27 -6.36 -3.77 11.27
CA VAL A 27 -4.97 -4.22 11.11
C VAL A 27 -4.90 -5.73 10.96
N ASP A 28 -5.71 -6.47 11.71
CA ASP A 28 -5.78 -7.91 11.59
C ASP A 28 -6.39 -8.34 10.25
N GLU A 29 -7.48 -7.70 9.81
CA GLU A 29 -8.10 -7.94 8.51
C GLU A 29 -7.14 -7.65 7.35
N LEU A 30 -6.42 -6.53 7.40
CA LEU A 30 -5.44 -6.17 6.37
C LEU A 30 -4.27 -7.16 6.36
N THR A 31 -3.77 -7.51 7.55
CA THR A 31 -2.70 -8.50 7.70
C THR A 31 -3.11 -9.84 7.11
N HIS A 32 -4.30 -10.34 7.48
CA HIS A 32 -4.82 -11.61 7.00
C HIS A 32 -5.02 -11.62 5.48
N TRP A 33 -5.60 -10.55 4.91
CA TRP A 33 -5.81 -10.45 3.47
C TRP A 33 -4.51 -10.60 2.68
N PHE A 34 -3.43 -9.98 3.16
CA PHE A 34 -2.11 -10.12 2.56
C PHE A 34 -1.52 -11.50 2.80
N GLU A 35 -1.60 -12.07 4.01
CA GLU A 35 -1.07 -13.40 4.30
C GLU A 35 -1.69 -14.49 3.41
N GLU A 36 -3.01 -14.45 3.19
CA GLU A 36 -3.70 -15.38 2.29
C GLU A 36 -3.29 -15.24 0.83
N ARG A 37 -2.79 -14.07 0.44
CA ARG A 37 -2.47 -13.73 -0.95
C ARG A 37 -0.98 -13.55 -1.19
N MET A 38 -0.13 -13.78 -0.19
CA MET A 38 1.34 -13.65 -0.28
C MET A 38 1.92 -14.45 -1.45
N ASP A 39 1.36 -15.64 -1.72
CA ASP A 39 1.78 -16.52 -2.81
C ASP A 39 1.37 -16.01 -4.21
N ARG A 40 0.31 -15.19 -4.27
CA ARG A 40 -0.24 -14.60 -5.50
C ARG A 40 0.23 -13.17 -5.74
N LEU A 41 1.06 -12.61 -4.86
CA LEU A 41 1.58 -11.26 -5.01
C LEU A 41 2.54 -11.21 -6.21
N PRO A 42 2.42 -10.19 -7.10
CA PRO A 42 3.39 -9.99 -8.16
C PRO A 42 4.75 -9.64 -7.56
N ALA A 43 5.83 -10.03 -8.24
CA ALA A 43 7.19 -9.65 -7.82
C ALA A 43 7.37 -8.12 -7.81
N THR A 44 6.81 -7.46 -8.82
CA THR A 44 6.90 -6.00 -9.00
C THR A 44 5.51 -5.38 -9.03
N LEU A 45 5.32 -4.30 -8.27
CA LEU A 45 4.10 -3.50 -8.29
C LEU A 45 4.45 -2.03 -8.47
N ARG A 46 3.90 -1.42 -9.52
CA ARG A 46 3.94 0.04 -9.68
C ARG A 46 2.83 0.64 -8.82
N LEU A 47 3.21 1.31 -7.74
CA LEU A 47 2.25 2.00 -6.89
C LEU A 47 1.73 3.25 -7.58
N ASN A 48 2.62 3.93 -8.29
CA ASN A 48 2.41 5.28 -8.79
C ASN A 48 3.44 5.60 -9.89
N GLU A 49 3.31 6.72 -10.60
CA GLU A 49 4.18 7.01 -11.76
C GLU A 49 5.66 7.08 -11.40
N ALA A 50 5.96 7.61 -10.20
CA ALA A 50 7.31 7.79 -9.66
C ALA A 50 7.77 6.65 -8.73
N THR A 51 6.87 5.74 -8.34
CA THR A 51 7.11 4.75 -7.28
C THR A 51 6.77 3.35 -7.77
N THR A 52 7.82 2.56 -7.97
CA THR A 52 7.71 1.13 -8.29
C THR A 52 8.38 0.32 -7.20
N THR A 53 7.66 -0.65 -6.67
CA THR A 53 8.18 -1.63 -5.73
C THR A 53 8.60 -2.87 -6.51
N SER A 54 9.91 -3.06 -6.67
CA SER A 54 10.47 -4.19 -7.45
C SER A 54 10.51 -5.53 -6.72
N ASP A 55 10.23 -5.53 -5.40
CA ASP A 55 10.21 -6.72 -4.56
C ASP A 55 9.04 -6.60 -3.56
N LEU A 56 7.82 -6.65 -4.12
CA LEU A 56 6.60 -6.44 -3.34
C LEU A 56 6.42 -7.48 -2.22
N PRO A 57 6.62 -8.79 -2.44
CA PRO A 57 6.39 -9.79 -1.39
C PRO A 57 7.27 -9.55 -0.16
N ARG A 58 8.53 -9.12 -0.38
CA ARG A 58 9.44 -8.76 0.71
C ARG A 58 9.00 -7.49 1.42
N THR A 59 8.58 -6.48 0.66
CA THR A 59 8.06 -5.22 1.21
C THR A 59 6.84 -5.47 2.09
N VAL A 60 5.85 -6.21 1.58
CA VAL A 60 4.66 -6.61 2.33
C VAL A 60 5.06 -7.41 3.57
N LYS A 61 5.94 -8.40 3.45
CA LYS A 61 6.40 -9.20 4.60
C LYS A 61 7.05 -8.34 5.69
N ALA A 62 7.85 -7.34 5.33
CA ALA A 62 8.45 -6.41 6.28
C ALA A 62 7.38 -5.55 6.98
N LEU A 63 6.41 -5.02 6.23
CA LEU A 63 5.30 -4.24 6.77
C LEU A 63 4.43 -5.07 7.73
N LEU A 64 4.08 -6.30 7.34
CA LEU A 64 3.33 -7.22 8.19
C LEU A 64 4.09 -7.58 9.46
N ALA A 65 5.42 -7.77 9.38
CA ALA A 65 6.24 -8.06 10.56
C ALA A 65 6.20 -6.90 11.56
N VAL A 66 6.31 -5.66 11.10
CA VAL A 66 6.19 -4.46 11.94
C VAL A 66 4.79 -4.40 12.57
N LEU A 67 3.73 -4.59 11.79
CA LEU A 67 2.37 -4.56 12.31
C LEU A 67 2.11 -5.67 13.32
N LYS A 68 2.65 -6.87 13.12
CA LYS A 68 2.54 -8.00 14.07
C LYS A 68 3.18 -7.70 15.42
N VAL A 69 4.31 -6.99 15.45
CA VAL A 69 4.99 -6.59 16.69
C VAL A 69 4.21 -5.49 17.43
N HIS A 70 3.49 -4.64 16.70
CA HIS A 70 2.83 -3.45 17.24
C HIS A 70 1.29 -3.52 17.24
N LYS A 71 0.68 -4.70 17.07
CA LYS A 71 -0.79 -4.88 17.03
C LYS A 71 -1.52 -4.32 18.25
N GLU A 72 -0.82 -4.25 19.39
CA GLU A 72 -1.41 -3.78 20.64
C GLU A 72 -1.29 -2.26 20.85
N ASP A 73 -0.33 -1.61 20.18
CA ASP A 73 -0.01 -0.18 20.29
C ASP A 73 0.04 0.47 18.90
N ILE A 74 -1.13 0.64 18.29
CA ILE A 74 -1.27 1.24 16.95
C ILE A 74 -1.31 2.75 17.07
N SER A 75 -0.15 3.33 17.37
CA SER A 75 0.06 4.77 17.37
C SER A 75 0.04 5.37 15.95
N VAL A 76 0.02 6.70 15.87
CA VAL A 76 0.06 7.49 14.61
C VAL A 76 1.27 7.19 13.73
N THR A 77 2.33 6.56 14.27
CA THR A 77 3.49 6.13 13.48
C THR A 77 3.17 4.89 12.65
N PHE A 78 2.23 4.06 13.10
CA PHE A 78 1.79 2.84 12.40
C PHE A 78 0.73 3.12 11.34
N SER A 79 0.02 4.24 11.42
CA SER A 79 -0.97 4.62 10.42
C SER A 79 -0.34 4.81 9.03
N GLY A 80 0.90 5.31 8.96
CA GLY A 80 1.62 5.44 7.68
C GLY A 80 1.89 4.09 7.01
N TYR A 81 2.30 3.08 7.78
CA TYR A 81 2.51 1.72 7.28
C TYR A 81 1.19 1.07 6.84
N MET A 82 0.12 1.29 7.59
CA MET A 82 -1.22 0.83 7.25
C MET A 82 -1.74 1.47 5.96
N SER A 83 -1.64 2.80 5.82
CA SER A 83 -2.01 3.51 4.59
C SER A 83 -1.21 3.02 3.38
N HIS A 84 0.06 2.67 3.57
CA HIS A 84 0.89 2.12 2.50
C HIS A 84 0.42 0.72 2.08
N LEU A 85 0.07 -0.15 3.03
CA LEU A 85 -0.52 -1.46 2.72
C LEU A 85 -1.90 -1.34 2.06
N ASP A 86 -2.73 -0.38 2.47
CA ASP A 86 -4.02 -0.11 1.82
C ASP A 86 -3.84 0.33 0.36
N LEU A 87 -2.85 1.19 0.09
CA LEU A 87 -2.48 1.59 -1.27
C LEU A 87 -2.01 0.39 -2.10
N ILE A 88 -1.13 -0.45 -1.55
CA ILE A 88 -0.70 -1.69 -2.20
C ILE A 88 -1.93 -2.55 -2.52
N ARG A 89 -2.82 -2.78 -1.55
CA ARG A 89 -4.03 -3.58 -1.72
C ARG A 89 -4.93 -3.02 -2.82
N LEU A 90 -5.12 -1.71 -2.85
CA LEU A 90 -5.90 -1.03 -3.89
C LEU A 90 -5.30 -1.30 -5.28
N ARG A 91 -3.99 -1.09 -5.45
CA ARG A 91 -3.31 -1.33 -6.73
C ARG A 91 -3.35 -2.79 -7.15
N LEU A 92 -3.21 -3.71 -6.21
CA LEU A 92 -3.35 -5.14 -6.47
C LEU A 92 -4.75 -5.51 -6.97
N LYS A 93 -5.79 -4.93 -6.34
CA LYS A 93 -7.18 -5.09 -6.80
C LYS A 93 -7.41 -4.50 -8.19
N GLU A 94 -6.84 -3.32 -8.49
CA GLU A 94 -6.89 -2.74 -9.83
C GLU A 94 -6.17 -3.61 -10.88
N GLN A 95 -5.18 -4.41 -10.48
CA GLN A 95 -4.50 -5.39 -11.33
C GLN A 95 -5.22 -6.75 -11.39
N GLY A 96 -6.39 -6.91 -10.76
CA GLY A 96 -7.21 -8.11 -10.80
C GLY A 96 -6.93 -9.13 -9.69
N LEU A 97 -6.24 -8.74 -8.62
CA LEU A 97 -6.03 -9.58 -7.44
C LEU A 97 -7.12 -9.32 -6.38
N GLU A 98 -8.12 -10.21 -6.29
CA GLU A 98 -9.26 -10.13 -5.34
C GLU A 98 -9.07 -10.99 -4.08
#